data_AF-A0A5Y2S9A1-F1
#
_entry.id   AF-A0A5Y2S9A1-F1
#
_cell.length_a   1.000
_cell.length_b   1.000
_cell.length_c   1.000
_cell.angle_alpha   90.00
_cell.angle_beta   90.00
_cell.angle_gamma   90.00
#
_symmetry.space_group_name_H-M   'P 1'
#
loop_
_entity.id
_entity.type
_entity.pdbx_description
1 polymer ?
#
loop_
_entity_poly.entity_id
_entity_poly.type
_entity_poly.pdbx_seq_one_letter_code
_entity_poly.pdbx_strand_id
1 'polypeptide(L)'
;MPEIKRLILTIILILIIFCGGGYYIHKSQQQMAVLVIPDSENDPEWPNKRKWFDASRWLSTSQYIKVDDFYLLNLKYHPINNVNDAGVIVILHFAIRDAIKKFPELSKLSQMDNKTFFYFMQGKLSYEYLRTKFNEGTLEPTDDYFLLFFTYDEISYEVELLRKVTDHGIMFVPYGYQVNKKGYWNRVHSSASYYNGYMDKNK
;
A
#
# COMPACT_ATOMS: atom_id res chain seq x y z
N MET A 1 -12.91 -57.42 -10.91
CA MET A 1 -12.13 -56.66 -11.91
C MET A 1 -12.67 -55.26 -12.25
N PRO A 2 -13.99 -55.02 -12.44
CA PRO A 2 -14.50 -53.69 -12.78
C PRO A 2 -14.40 -52.68 -11.63
N GLU A 3 -14.55 -53.13 -10.39
CA GLU A 3 -14.48 -52.25 -9.21
C GLU A 3 -13.07 -51.72 -8.93
N ILE A 4 -12.04 -52.56 -9.09
CA ILE A 4 -10.63 -52.13 -8.95
C ILE A 4 -10.30 -51.07 -10.01
N LYS A 5 -10.76 -51.25 -11.25
CA LYS A 5 -10.59 -50.25 -12.32
C LYS A 5 -11.32 -48.94 -12.00
N ARG A 6 -12.55 -49.00 -11.48
CA ARG A 6 -13.29 -47.81 -11.03
C ARG A 6 -12.59 -47.11 -9.86
N LEU A 7 -12.10 -47.86 -8.88
CA LEU A 7 -11.36 -47.33 -7.73
C LEU A 7 -10.08 -46.61 -8.18
N ILE A 8 -9.30 -47.23 -9.07
CA ILE A 8 -8.09 -46.61 -9.65
C ILE A 8 -8.45 -45.32 -10.41
N LEU A 9 -9.51 -45.34 -11.22
CA LEU A 9 -9.96 -44.15 -11.96
C LEU A 9 -10.36 -42.99 -11.03
N THR A 10 -11.07 -43.31 -9.94
CA THR A 10 -11.47 -42.33 -8.92
C THR A 10 -10.25 -41.74 -8.21
N ILE A 11 -9.26 -42.56 -7.84
CA ILE A 11 -8.02 -42.09 -7.20
C ILE A 11 -7.24 -41.15 -8.14
N ILE A 12 -7.13 -41.50 -9.43
CA ILE A 12 -6.46 -40.65 -10.43
C ILE A 12 -7.20 -39.31 -10.57
N LEU A 13 -8.53 -39.32 -10.62
CA LEU A 13 -9.32 -38.07 -10.73
C LEU A 13 -9.12 -37.17 -9.50
N ILE A 14 -9.11 -37.75 -8.29
CA ILE A 14 -8.85 -37.03 -7.05
C ILE A 14 -7.44 -36.41 -7.09
N LEU A 15 -6.42 -37.17 -7.49
CA LEU A 15 -5.05 -36.67 -7.62
C LEU A 15 -4.95 -35.52 -8.63
N ILE A 16 -5.63 -35.61 -9.78
CA ILE A 16 -5.66 -34.53 -10.78
C ILE A 16 -6.31 -33.26 -10.19
N ILE A 17 -7.42 -33.40 -9.47
CA ILE A 17 -8.10 -32.26 -8.83
C ILE A 17 -7.21 -31.63 -7.75
N PHE A 18 -6.58 -32.45 -6.89
CA PHE A 18 -5.69 -31.95 -5.83
C PHE A 18 -4.43 -31.31 -6.38
N CYS A 19 -3.74 -31.94 -7.34
CA CYS A 19 -2.54 -31.38 -7.95
C CYS A 19 -2.86 -30.14 -8.80
N GLY A 20 -3.95 -30.17 -9.57
CA GLY A 20 -4.41 -29.03 -10.37
C GLY A 20 -4.84 -27.84 -9.50
N GLY A 21 -5.61 -28.10 -8.44
CA GLY A 21 -6.01 -27.09 -7.47
C GLY A 21 -4.82 -26.52 -6.70
N GLY A 22 -3.91 -27.36 -6.24
CA GLY A 22 -2.68 -26.95 -5.55
C GLY A 22 -1.77 -26.09 -6.45
N TYR A 23 -1.60 -26.49 -7.72
CA TYR A 23 -0.86 -25.71 -8.70
C TYR A 23 -1.50 -24.35 -8.97
N TYR A 24 -2.83 -24.30 -9.12
CA TYR A 24 -3.56 -23.04 -9.34
C TYR A 24 -3.42 -22.09 -8.14
N ILE A 25 -3.56 -22.60 -6.91
CA ILE A 25 -3.38 -21.82 -5.68
C ILE A 25 -1.94 -21.32 -5.56
N HIS A 26 -0.95 -22.18 -5.84
CA HIS A 26 0.45 -21.77 -5.80
C HIS A 26 0.71 -20.67 -6.83
N LYS A 27 0.20 -20.82 -8.05
CA LYS A 27 0.34 -19.79 -9.09
C LYS A 27 -0.35 -18.48 -8.70
N SER A 28 -1.55 -18.53 -8.13
CA SER A 28 -2.27 -17.32 -7.70
C SER A 28 -1.58 -16.62 -6.52
N GLN A 29 -0.88 -17.36 -5.65
CA GLN A 29 -0.05 -16.79 -4.60
C GLN A 29 1.15 -16.02 -5.16
N GLN A 30 1.69 -16.41 -6.31
CA GLN A 30 2.85 -15.77 -6.94
C GLN A 30 2.47 -14.67 -7.94
N GLN A 31 1.19 -14.53 -8.29
CA GLN A 31 0.70 -13.49 -9.19
C GLN A 31 0.34 -12.21 -8.44
N MET A 32 0.63 -11.07 -9.06
CA MET A 32 0.24 -9.75 -8.58
C MET A 32 -0.37 -8.95 -9.74
N ALA A 33 -1.04 -7.86 -9.41
CA ALA A 33 -1.65 -6.96 -10.37
C ALA A 33 -1.21 -5.51 -10.12
N VAL A 34 -1.11 -4.74 -11.19
CA VAL A 34 -1.07 -3.28 -11.17
C VAL A 34 -2.32 -2.74 -11.85
N LEU A 35 -2.76 -1.55 -11.45
CA LEU A 35 -3.80 -0.81 -12.17
C LEU A 35 -3.12 0.03 -13.25
N VAL A 36 -3.62 -0.07 -14.48
CA VAL A 36 -3.14 0.72 -15.61
C VAL A 36 -4.31 1.40 -16.29
N ILE A 37 -4.03 2.55 -16.90
CA ILE A 37 -5.00 3.23 -17.76
C ILE A 37 -5.11 2.42 -19.05
N PRO A 38 -6.30 1.95 -19.45
CA PRO A 38 -6.49 1.28 -20.73
C PRO A 38 -6.16 2.18 -21.91
N ASP A 39 -5.81 1.60 -23.06
CA ASP A 39 -5.50 2.37 -24.28
C ASP A 39 -6.72 3.12 -24.87
N SER A 40 -7.93 2.81 -24.40
CA SER A 40 -9.19 3.37 -24.90
C SER A 40 -10.19 3.63 -23.78
N GLU A 41 -10.88 4.77 -23.82
CA GLU A 41 -11.97 5.12 -22.91
C GLU A 41 -13.19 4.18 -23.04
N ASN A 42 -13.28 3.46 -24.16
CA ASN A 42 -14.34 2.48 -24.40
C ASN A 42 -13.98 1.08 -23.85
N ASP A 43 -12.80 0.89 -23.27
CA ASP A 43 -12.46 -0.37 -22.60
C ASP A 43 -13.43 -0.58 -21.42
N PRO A 44 -14.06 -1.76 -21.28
CA PRO A 44 -14.99 -2.04 -20.18
C PRO A 44 -14.35 -1.92 -18.79
N GLU A 45 -13.01 -1.94 -18.70
CA GLU A 45 -12.25 -1.78 -17.48
C GLU A 45 -11.75 -0.33 -17.27
N TRP A 46 -12.20 0.64 -18.06
CA TRP A 46 -11.89 2.06 -17.87
C TRP A 46 -12.42 2.59 -16.52
N PRO A 47 -11.65 3.40 -15.77
CA PRO A 47 -10.28 3.86 -16.08
C PRO A 47 -9.16 2.99 -15.49
N ASN A 48 -9.48 1.89 -14.79
CA ASN A 48 -8.53 1.15 -13.97
C ASN A 48 -8.48 -0.34 -14.33
N LYS A 49 -7.77 -0.66 -15.42
CA LYS A 49 -7.59 -2.04 -15.88
C LYS A 49 -6.56 -2.78 -15.05
N ARG A 50 -6.87 -4.03 -14.70
CA ARG A 50 -5.95 -4.90 -13.95
C ARG A 50 -4.96 -5.54 -14.92
N LYS A 51 -3.68 -5.26 -14.76
CA LYS A 51 -2.60 -5.95 -15.47
C LYS A 51 -1.92 -6.93 -14.53
N TRP A 52 -2.21 -8.22 -14.73
CA TRP A 52 -1.59 -9.31 -13.98
C TRP A 52 -0.17 -9.59 -14.46
N PHE A 53 0.72 -9.94 -13.54
CA PHE A 53 2.09 -10.35 -13.84
C PHE A 53 2.60 -11.38 -12.82
N ASP A 54 3.68 -12.07 -13.18
CA ASP A 54 4.37 -13.01 -12.30
C ASP A 54 5.29 -12.23 -11.34
N ALA A 55 4.99 -12.31 -10.05
CA ALA A 55 5.74 -11.66 -8.98
C ALA A 55 6.61 -12.66 -8.19
N SER A 56 6.81 -13.88 -8.70
CA SER A 56 7.58 -14.95 -8.03
C SER A 56 8.98 -14.53 -7.63
N ARG A 57 9.66 -13.69 -8.42
CA ARG A 57 10.98 -13.13 -8.10
C ARG A 57 11.01 -12.44 -6.72
N TRP A 58 9.93 -11.76 -6.34
CA TRP A 58 9.84 -11.05 -5.07
C TRP A 58 9.21 -11.92 -3.98
N LEU A 59 8.14 -12.64 -4.32
CA LEU A 59 7.35 -13.46 -3.40
C LEU A 59 8.01 -14.78 -2.99
N SER A 60 9.05 -15.22 -3.71
CA SER A 60 9.91 -16.34 -3.28
C SER A 60 10.90 -15.97 -2.17
N THR A 61 11.07 -14.68 -1.90
CA THR A 61 11.95 -14.19 -0.83
C THR A 61 11.18 -13.98 0.47
N SER A 62 11.86 -14.11 1.61
CA SER A 62 11.26 -13.76 2.91
C SER A 62 11.10 -12.26 3.14
N GLN A 63 11.62 -11.41 2.23
CA GLN A 63 11.51 -9.97 2.35
C GLN A 63 10.10 -9.46 2.03
N TYR A 64 9.39 -10.12 1.11
CA TYR A 64 8.09 -9.66 0.64
C TYR A 64 6.98 -10.62 1.03
N ILE A 65 5.96 -10.10 1.71
CA ILE A 65 4.78 -10.88 2.10
C ILE A 65 3.58 -10.35 1.32
N LYS A 66 2.92 -11.22 0.57
CA LYS A 66 1.69 -10.87 -0.15
C LYS A 66 0.58 -10.52 0.86
N VAL A 67 0.01 -9.32 0.74
CA VAL A 67 -1.17 -8.89 1.51
C VAL A 67 -2.43 -9.21 0.72
N ASP A 68 -2.47 -8.73 -0.52
CA ASP A 68 -3.51 -8.99 -1.50
C ASP A 68 -2.90 -8.94 -2.91
N ASP A 69 -3.72 -8.86 -3.96
CA ASP A 69 -3.24 -8.86 -5.34
C ASP A 69 -2.48 -7.59 -5.76
N PHE A 70 -2.52 -6.52 -4.97
CA PHE A 70 -1.92 -5.22 -5.29
C PHE A 70 -0.82 -4.80 -4.30
N TYR A 71 -0.90 -5.27 -3.06
CA TYR A 71 -0.02 -4.84 -1.99
C TYR A 71 0.82 -5.96 -1.39
N LEU A 72 2.02 -5.58 -0.97
CA LEU A 72 3.00 -6.40 -0.25
C LEU A 72 3.42 -5.72 1.05
N LEU A 73 3.88 -6.50 2.02
CA LEU A 73 4.76 -6.00 3.07
C LEU A 73 6.20 -6.18 2.62
N ASN A 74 6.99 -5.11 2.67
CA ASN A 74 8.43 -5.15 2.49
C ASN A 74 9.09 -5.11 3.87
N LEU A 75 9.59 -6.24 4.35
CA LEU A 75 10.21 -6.35 5.67
C LEU A 75 11.57 -5.63 5.77
N LYS A 76 12.13 -5.23 4.62
CA LYS A 76 13.37 -4.43 4.53
C LYS A 76 13.11 -3.14 3.76
N TYR A 77 11.99 -2.47 4.07
CA TYR A 77 11.66 -1.18 3.47
C TYR A 77 12.72 -0.13 3.81
N HIS A 78 12.87 0.86 2.92
CA HIS A 78 13.74 1.99 3.20
C HIS A 78 12.98 3.01 4.05
N PRO A 79 13.44 3.39 5.25
CA PRO A 79 12.77 4.39 6.07
C PRO A 79 12.75 5.76 5.38
N ILE A 80 11.88 6.66 5.85
CA ILE A 80 11.96 8.07 5.49
C ILE A 80 13.13 8.67 6.29
N ASN A 81 14.21 9.03 5.61
CA ASN A 81 15.43 9.56 6.24
C ASN A 81 15.17 10.87 7.01
N ASN A 82 14.36 11.76 6.42
CA ASN A 82 13.95 13.01 7.06
C ASN A 82 12.47 13.26 6.80
N VAL A 83 11.61 13.02 7.80
CA VAL A 83 10.17 13.31 7.70
C VAL A 83 9.87 14.81 7.65
N ASN A 84 10.83 15.66 8.04
CA ASN A 84 10.74 17.11 7.93
C ASN A 84 11.35 17.62 6.61
N ASP A 85 11.52 16.76 5.61
CA ASP A 85 11.94 17.17 4.27
C ASP A 85 10.88 18.07 3.60
N ALA A 86 11.33 19.04 2.82
CA ALA A 86 10.44 20.01 2.17
C ALA A 86 9.36 19.34 1.30
N GLY A 87 9.69 18.25 0.60
CA GLY A 87 8.74 17.50 -0.22
C GLY A 87 7.62 16.89 0.61
N VAL A 88 7.96 16.28 1.75
CA VAL A 88 6.96 15.72 2.68
C VAL A 88 6.06 16.82 3.26
N ILE A 89 6.67 17.91 3.72
CA ILE A 89 5.96 19.02 4.33
C ILE A 89 4.98 19.67 3.35
N VAL A 90 5.40 19.92 2.10
CA VAL A 90 4.54 20.51 1.09
C VAL A 90 3.30 19.65 0.83
N ILE A 91 3.48 18.33 0.67
CA ILE A 91 2.37 17.42 0.42
C ILE A 91 1.43 17.31 1.63
N LEU A 92 1.98 17.29 2.84
CA LEU A 92 1.18 17.35 4.06
C LEU A 92 0.33 18.63 4.12
N HIS A 93 0.91 19.78 3.74
CA HIS A 93 0.20 21.05 3.73
C HIS A 93 -0.98 21.03 2.76
N PHE A 94 -0.79 20.46 1.56
CA PHE A 94 -1.87 20.24 0.60
C PHE A 94 -2.99 19.37 1.18
N ALA A 95 -2.64 18.24 1.81
CA ALA A 95 -3.63 17.36 2.44
C ALA A 95 -4.42 18.07 3.55
N ILE A 96 -3.77 18.93 4.35
CA ILE A 96 -4.45 19.72 5.39
C ILE A 96 -5.43 20.73 4.78
N ARG A 97 -5.06 21.38 3.67
CA ARG A 97 -5.95 22.32 2.95
C ARG A 97 -7.21 21.63 2.46
N ASP A 98 -7.10 20.42 1.92
CA ASP A 98 -8.27 19.64 1.46
C ASP A 98 -9.14 19.15 2.63
N ALA A 99 -8.54 18.97 3.80
CA ALA A 99 -9.22 18.45 4.99
C ALA A 99 -10.03 19.49 5.77
N ILE A 100 -9.90 20.79 5.49
CA ILE A 100 -10.55 21.85 6.31
C ILE A 100 -12.07 21.74 6.36
N LYS A 101 -12.70 21.19 5.32
CA LYS A 101 -14.15 20.96 5.32
C LYS A 101 -14.57 19.94 6.39
N LYS A 102 -13.71 18.97 6.66
CA LYS A 102 -13.92 17.90 7.65
C LYS A 102 -13.38 18.28 9.03
N PHE A 103 -12.29 19.05 9.08
CA PHE A 103 -11.63 19.52 10.30
C PHE A 103 -11.38 21.03 10.23
N PRO A 104 -12.41 21.87 10.46
CA PRO A 104 -12.29 23.33 10.39
C PRO A 104 -11.24 23.92 11.33
N GLU A 105 -10.91 23.23 12.43
CA GLU A 105 -9.86 23.60 13.36
C GLU A 105 -8.47 23.69 12.71
N LEU A 106 -8.24 22.95 11.60
CA LEU A 106 -6.99 22.98 10.83
C LEU A 106 -6.85 24.22 9.93
N SER A 107 -7.86 25.11 9.88
CA SER A 107 -7.86 26.30 9.03
C SER A 107 -6.65 27.22 9.23
N LYS A 108 -6.16 27.38 10.46
CA LYS A 108 -4.97 28.19 10.73
C LYS A 108 -3.72 27.59 10.08
N LEU A 109 -3.58 26.26 10.07
CA LEU A 109 -2.47 25.59 9.41
C LEU A 109 -2.57 25.72 7.90
N SER A 110 -3.78 25.53 7.33
CA SER A 110 -3.99 25.56 5.88
C SER A 110 -3.73 26.92 5.24
N GLN A 111 -3.92 27.99 6.01
CA GLN A 111 -3.72 29.39 5.60
C GLN A 111 -2.27 29.86 5.72
N MET A 112 -1.39 29.09 6.36
CA MET A 112 0.04 29.44 6.39
C MET A 112 0.59 29.44 4.96
N ASP A 113 1.59 30.27 4.70
CA ASP A 113 2.43 30.07 3.53
C ASP A 113 3.35 28.85 3.74
N ASN A 114 3.91 28.31 2.66
CA ASN A 114 4.71 27.08 2.74
C ASN A 114 5.95 27.20 3.64
N LYS A 115 6.57 28.39 3.72
CA LYS A 115 7.77 28.59 4.55
C LYS A 115 7.37 28.61 6.03
N THR A 116 6.33 29.33 6.40
CA THR A 116 5.81 29.36 7.77
C THR A 116 5.34 27.98 8.21
N PHE A 117 4.58 27.28 7.36
CA PHE A 117 4.14 25.92 7.63
C PHE A 117 5.32 24.95 7.82
N PHE A 118 6.35 25.06 6.98
CA PHE A 118 7.56 24.27 7.09
C PHE A 118 8.21 24.37 8.46
N TYR A 119 8.52 25.59 8.91
CA TYR A 119 9.10 25.79 10.25
C TYR A 119 8.16 25.39 11.37
N PHE A 120 6.85 25.63 11.21
CA PHE A 120 5.87 25.25 12.23
C PHE A 120 5.83 23.74 12.47
N MET A 121 5.99 22.93 11.42
CA MET A 121 5.89 21.48 11.48
C MET A 121 7.20 20.77 11.85
N GLN A 122 8.33 21.47 11.81
CA GLN A 122 9.62 20.87 12.16
C GLN A 122 9.60 20.20 13.54
N GLY A 123 9.96 18.91 13.57
CA GLY A 123 10.02 18.12 14.80
C GLY A 123 8.65 17.70 15.35
N LYS A 124 7.54 18.03 14.68
CA LYS A 124 6.17 17.65 15.08
C LYS A 124 5.61 16.50 14.26
N LEU A 125 6.46 15.85 13.48
CA LEU A 125 6.11 14.76 12.58
C LEU A 125 6.73 13.46 13.02
N SER A 126 5.93 12.40 12.90
CA SER A 126 6.40 11.02 12.93
C SER A 126 5.71 10.24 11.83
N TYR A 127 6.13 9.00 11.61
CA TYR A 127 5.50 8.15 10.63
C TYR A 127 5.59 6.68 11.03
N GLU A 128 4.74 5.88 10.40
CA GLU A 128 4.80 4.43 10.39
C GLU A 128 4.78 3.94 8.93
N TYR A 129 5.49 2.85 8.66
CA TYR A 129 5.42 2.18 7.37
C TYR A 129 4.17 1.29 7.30
N LEU A 130 3.49 1.28 6.15
CA LEU A 130 2.26 0.52 5.95
C LEU A 130 2.46 -0.71 5.07
N ARG A 131 2.81 -0.47 3.79
CA ARG A 131 2.86 -1.47 2.71
C ARG A 131 3.57 -0.92 1.48
N THR A 132 3.87 -1.80 0.53
CA THR A 132 4.42 -1.47 -0.79
C THR A 132 3.44 -1.93 -1.85
N LYS A 133 3.39 -1.24 -2.99
CA LYS A 133 2.83 -1.77 -4.24
C LYS A 133 3.89 -1.81 -5.33
N PHE A 134 3.55 -2.50 -6.40
CA PHE A 134 4.38 -2.50 -7.60
C PHE A 134 4.20 -1.21 -8.40
N ASN A 135 5.32 -0.68 -8.89
CA ASN A 135 5.34 0.40 -9.86
C ASN A 135 4.74 -0.09 -11.18
N GLU A 136 3.81 0.68 -11.75
CA GLU A 136 3.05 0.30 -12.94
C GLU A 136 3.91 0.15 -14.20
N GLY A 137 5.03 0.87 -14.28
CA GLY A 137 5.94 0.85 -15.42
C GLY A 137 7.02 -0.23 -15.31
N THR A 138 7.65 -0.36 -14.14
CA THR A 138 8.79 -1.29 -13.95
C THR A 138 8.39 -2.65 -13.40
N LEU A 139 7.19 -2.77 -12.81
CA LEU A 139 6.74 -3.96 -12.08
C LEU A 139 7.70 -4.34 -10.93
N GLU A 140 8.36 -3.36 -10.34
CA GLU A 140 9.15 -3.52 -9.12
C GLU A 140 8.41 -2.96 -7.89
N PRO A 141 8.53 -3.57 -6.70
CA PRO A 141 7.84 -3.12 -5.49
C PRO A 141 8.59 -1.94 -4.85
N THR A 142 8.43 -0.75 -5.45
CA THR A 142 9.15 0.47 -5.05
C THR A 142 8.24 1.58 -4.53
N ASP A 143 6.92 1.40 -4.66
CA ASP A 143 5.92 2.41 -4.33
C ASP A 143 5.42 2.16 -2.90
N ASP A 144 5.98 2.88 -1.93
CA ASP A 144 5.81 2.62 -0.50
C ASP A 144 4.80 3.55 0.17
N TYR A 145 3.92 2.99 0.96
CA TYR A 145 2.91 3.71 1.73
C TYR A 145 3.38 3.94 3.16
N PHE A 146 3.25 5.17 3.61
CA PHE A 146 3.55 5.60 4.97
C PHE A 146 2.33 6.29 5.58
N LEU A 147 2.07 6.03 6.85
CA LEU A 147 1.13 6.80 7.64
C LEU A 147 1.90 7.86 8.41
N LEU A 148 1.74 9.12 8.04
CA LEU A 148 2.35 10.24 8.75
C LEU A 148 1.43 10.72 9.85
N PHE A 149 2.00 11.13 10.96
CA PHE A 149 1.30 11.70 12.10
C PHE A 149 1.77 13.11 12.37
N PHE A 150 0.83 13.97 12.74
CA PHE A 150 1.12 15.31 13.23
C PHE A 150 0.16 15.69 14.36
N THR A 151 0.62 16.56 15.25
CA THR A 151 -0.20 17.07 16.35
C THR A 151 -0.43 18.56 16.19
N TYR A 152 -1.69 18.97 16.32
CA TYR A 152 -2.10 20.37 16.30
C TYR A 152 -3.18 20.59 17.35
N ASP A 153 -2.99 21.59 18.20
CA ASP A 153 -3.92 21.94 19.28
C ASP A 153 -4.29 20.71 20.15
N GLU A 154 -3.26 19.96 20.56
CA GLU A 154 -3.38 18.70 21.34
C GLU A 154 -4.08 17.53 20.61
N ILE A 155 -4.61 17.75 19.41
CA ILE A 155 -5.23 16.70 18.59
C ILE A 155 -4.18 16.10 17.66
N SER A 156 -4.04 14.78 17.71
CA SER A 156 -3.19 14.04 16.79
C SER A 156 -3.99 13.61 15.55
N TYR A 157 -3.42 13.88 14.39
CA TYR A 157 -3.94 13.55 13.08
C TYR A 157 -3.02 12.56 12.38
N GLU A 158 -3.55 11.92 11.36
CA GLU A 158 -2.82 11.00 10.50
C GLU A 158 -3.20 11.20 9.03
N VAL A 159 -2.27 10.91 8.13
CA VAL A 159 -2.47 10.96 6.68
C VAL A 159 -1.59 9.93 5.99
N GLU A 160 -2.18 9.18 5.05
CA GLU A 160 -1.43 8.23 4.24
C GLU A 160 -0.76 8.95 3.07
N LEU A 161 0.56 8.81 2.97
CA LEU A 161 1.35 9.29 1.84
C LEU A 161 2.00 8.11 1.11
N LEU A 162 2.01 8.20 -0.22
CA LEU A 162 2.72 7.29 -1.10
C LEU A 162 4.06 7.90 -1.49
N ARG A 163 5.15 7.17 -1.22
CA ARG A 163 6.47 7.43 -1.76
C ARG A 163 6.60 6.75 -3.11
N LYS A 164 6.91 7.52 -4.15
CA LYS A 164 7.27 7.01 -5.47
C LYS A 164 8.76 7.22 -5.75
N VAL A 165 9.39 6.21 -6.34
CA VAL A 165 10.72 6.33 -6.92
C VAL A 165 10.56 6.72 -8.39
N THR A 166 11.19 7.81 -8.78
CA THR A 166 11.16 8.35 -10.15
C THR A 166 12.59 8.53 -10.67
N ASP A 167 12.72 8.78 -11.97
CA ASP A 167 14.02 9.10 -12.59
C ASP A 167 14.69 10.35 -11.98
N HIS A 168 13.89 11.24 -11.37
CA HIS A 168 14.36 12.45 -10.68
C HIS A 168 14.55 12.26 -9.17
N GLY A 169 14.49 11.01 -8.69
CA GLY A 169 14.62 10.65 -7.29
C GLY A 169 13.28 10.35 -6.61
N ILE A 170 13.24 10.54 -5.29
CA ILE A 170 12.08 10.21 -4.46
C ILE A 170 11.10 11.38 -4.45
N MET A 171 9.82 11.08 -4.70
CA MET A 171 8.73 12.02 -4.50
C MET A 171 7.70 11.44 -3.55
N PHE A 172 7.05 12.29 -2.76
CA PHE A 172 5.84 11.91 -2.04
C PHE A 172 4.63 12.40 -2.83
N VAL A 173 3.68 11.50 -3.02
CA VAL A 173 2.37 11.81 -3.55
C VAL A 173 1.31 11.43 -2.53
N PRO A 174 0.25 12.21 -2.47
CA PRO A 174 -0.89 11.91 -1.61
C PRO A 174 -1.65 10.72 -2.20
N TYR A 175 -2.05 9.79 -1.32
CA TYR A 175 -2.96 8.72 -1.69
C TYR A 175 -4.29 8.97 -0.97
N GLY A 176 -5.31 9.37 -1.74
CA GLY A 176 -6.64 9.69 -1.20
C GLY A 176 -6.76 10.99 -0.38
N TYR A 177 -5.66 11.66 -0.02
CA TYR A 177 -5.62 12.94 0.74
C TYR A 177 -6.39 12.99 2.06
N GLN A 178 -6.79 11.84 2.62
CA GLN A 178 -7.68 11.87 3.76
C GLN A 178 -6.90 12.03 5.06
N VAL A 179 -6.68 13.28 5.45
CA VAL A 179 -6.38 13.57 6.85
C VAL A 179 -7.52 12.99 7.69
N ASN A 180 -7.14 12.35 8.78
CA ASN A 180 -8.03 11.79 9.78
C ASN A 180 -7.48 12.05 11.18
N LYS A 181 -8.31 11.87 12.21
CA LYS A 181 -7.80 11.79 13.58
C LYS A 181 -7.04 10.48 13.77
N LYS A 182 -5.97 10.52 14.57
CA LYS A 182 -5.11 9.37 14.84
C LYS A 182 -5.93 8.16 15.27
N GLY A 183 -5.61 6.99 14.71
CA GLY A 183 -6.29 5.71 14.94
C GLY A 183 -7.47 5.43 14.02
N TYR A 184 -7.80 6.33 13.08
CA TYR A 184 -8.80 6.05 12.05
C TYR A 184 -8.35 4.88 11.16
N TRP A 185 -7.11 4.89 10.72
CA TRP A 185 -6.48 3.91 9.84
C TRP A 185 -6.64 2.50 10.39
N ASN A 186 -6.22 2.28 11.65
CA ASN A 186 -6.32 0.99 12.33
C ASN A 186 -7.76 0.53 12.56
N ARG A 187 -8.73 1.45 12.55
CA ARG A 187 -10.16 1.10 12.68
C ARG A 187 -10.77 0.66 11.35
N VAL A 188 -10.38 1.30 10.24
CA VAL A 188 -10.94 0.99 8.91
C VAL A 188 -10.17 -0.10 8.17
N HIS A 189 -8.90 -0.30 8.52
CA HIS A 189 -8.04 -1.32 7.94
C HIS A 189 -7.68 -2.35 9.01
N SER A 190 -7.81 -3.63 8.66
CA SER A 190 -7.36 -4.73 9.52
C SER A 190 -5.86 -4.59 9.78
N SER A 191 -5.46 -4.31 11.02
CA SER A 191 -4.04 -4.13 11.38
C SER A 191 -3.18 -5.32 10.98
N ALA A 192 -3.75 -6.53 10.98
CA ALA A 192 -3.11 -7.77 10.55
C ALA A 192 -2.60 -7.77 9.10
N SER A 193 -3.16 -6.92 8.25
CA SER A 193 -2.83 -6.84 6.82
C SER A 193 -1.70 -5.83 6.53
N TYR A 194 -1.14 -5.17 7.56
CA TYR A 194 -0.14 -4.11 7.41
C TYR A 194 1.03 -4.33 8.38
N TYR A 195 2.15 -3.66 8.11
CA TYR A 195 3.45 -3.98 8.72
C TYR A 195 3.41 -4.15 10.25
N ASN A 196 2.93 -3.17 11.01
CA ASN A 196 2.94 -3.24 12.47
C ASN A 196 2.09 -4.40 13.01
N GLY A 197 0.89 -4.61 12.46
CA GLY A 197 0.05 -5.73 12.92
C GLY A 197 0.57 -7.10 12.46
N TYR A 198 1.32 -7.18 11.36
CA TYR A 198 2.08 -8.38 11.02
C TYR A 198 3.20 -8.63 12.05
N MET A 199 3.99 -7.61 12.37
CA MET A 199 5.09 -7.73 13.33
C MET A 199 4.58 -8.13 14.73
N ASP A 200 3.46 -7.56 15.18
CA ASP A 200 2.89 -7.88 16.49
C ASP A 200 2.35 -9.31 16.60
N LYS A 201 1.86 -9.89 15.49
CA LYS A 201 1.40 -11.29 15.46
C LYS A 201 2.53 -12.32 15.41
N ASN A 202 3.73 -11.91 15.00
CA ASN A 202 4.87 -12.80 14.77
C ASN A 202 6.04 -12.53 15.73
N LYS A 203 5.78 -11.80 16.83
CA LYS A 203 6.66 -11.72 18.02
C LYS A 203 6.39 -12.91 18.93
#